data_AF-A0A7W0UUD8-F1
#
_entry.id   AF-A0A7W0UUD8-F1
#
_cell.length_a   1.000
_cell.length_b   1.000
_cell.length_c   1.000
_cell.angle_alpha   90.00
_cell.angle_beta   90.00
_cell.angle_gamma   90.00
#
_symmetry.space_group_name_H-M   'P 1'
#
loop_
_entity.id
_entity.type
_entity.pdbx_description
1 polymer ?
#
loop_
_entity_poly.entity_id
_entity_poly.type
_entity_poly.pdbx_seq_one_letter_code
_entity_poly.pdbx_strand_id
1 'polypeptide(L)' 'EMARVAERWLLASVPREPLWRGLNMARGSYWGSLGNTPGHVNHWSKRSFVSMLSSHGTVEEARSPFPWTMLLVRL' A
#
# COMPACT_ATOMS: atom_id res chain seq x y z
N GLU A 1 9.79 11.32 -1.76
CA GLU A 1 11.10 11.03 -2.37
C GLU A 1 11.03 10.23 -3.67
N MET A 2 10.26 9.14 -3.74
CA MET A 2 10.06 8.40 -5.00
C MET A 2 9.58 9.30 -6.16
N ALA A 3 8.62 10.19 -5.90
CA ALA A 3 8.15 11.17 -6.90
C ALA A 3 9.22 12.19 -7.33
N ARG A 4 10.23 12.48 -6.49
CA ARG A 4 11.30 13.43 -6.82
C ARG A 4 12.32 12.81 -7.79
N VAL A 5 12.56 11.50 -7.67
CA VAL A 5 13.61 10.79 -8.42
C VAL A 5 13.09 10.09 -9.69
N ALA A 6 11.78 9.89 -9.80
CA ALA A 6 11.17 9.33 -10.99
C ALA A 6 10.88 10.42 -12.03
N GLU A 7 11.01 10.11 -13.32
CA GLU A 7 10.88 11.09 -14.41
C GLU A 7 9.43 11.29 -14.87
N ARG A 8 8.68 10.21 -15.09
CA ARG A 8 7.33 10.24 -15.70
C ARG A 8 6.31 9.34 -15.03
N TRP A 9 6.75 8.16 -14.61
CA TRP A 9 5.89 7.10 -14.10
C TRP A 9 6.38 6.63 -12.74
N LEU A 10 5.44 6.46 -11.81
CA LEU A 10 5.66 5.87 -10.50
C LEU A 10 4.69 4.70 -10.33
N LEU A 11 5.23 3.49 -10.21
CA LEU A 11 4.48 2.32 -9.77
C LEU A 11 4.72 2.14 -8.27
N ALA A 12 3.65 2.23 -7.47
CA ALA A 12 3.74 2.11 -6.02
C ALA A 12 2.73 1.09 -5.50
N SER A 13 3.12 0.32 -4.48
CA SER A 13 2.27 -0.69 -3.87
C SER A 13 2.36 -0.69 -2.35
N VAL A 14 1.26 -1.03 -1.69
CA VAL A 14 1.16 -1.18 -0.24
C VAL A 14 0.31 -2.40 0.11
N PRO A 15 0.57 -3.08 1.23
CA PRO A 15 -0.36 -4.07 1.76
C PRO A 15 -1.70 -3.39 2.05
N ARG A 16 -2.80 -4.07 1.74
CA ARG A 16 -4.13 -3.53 1.99
C ARG A 16 -4.53 -3.85 3.43
N GLU A 17 -4.72 -2.82 4.24
CA GLU A 17 -5.19 -2.99 5.62
C GLU A 17 -6.71 -2.87 5.74
N PRO A 18 -7.37 -3.62 6.64
CA PRO A 18 -6.81 -4.54 7.65
C PRO A 18 -6.51 -5.97 7.16
N LEU A 19 -6.67 -6.24 5.85
CA LEU A 19 -6.58 -7.59 5.28
C LEU A 19 -5.19 -8.22 5.49
N TRP A 20 -4.11 -7.45 5.30
CA TRP A 20 -2.75 -7.94 5.49
C TRP A 20 -2.51 -8.52 6.89
N ARG A 21 -2.86 -7.76 7.93
CA ARG A 21 -2.75 -8.23 9.32
C ARG A 21 -3.65 -9.44 9.59
N GLY A 22 -4.86 -9.44 9.06
CA GLY A 22 -5.76 -10.61 9.15
C GLY A 22 -5.14 -11.88 8.56
N LEU A 23 -4.48 -11.77 7.40
CA LEU A 23 -3.80 -12.92 6.77
C LEU A 23 -2.58 -13.39 7.55
N ASN A 24 -1.83 -12.46 8.13
CA ASN A 24 -0.72 -12.82 9.02
C ASN A 24 -1.22 -13.65 10.20
N MET A 25 -2.33 -13.26 10.82
CA MET A 25 -2.94 -14.03 11.91
C MET A 25 -3.49 -15.37 11.42
N ALA A 26 -4.21 -15.40 10.30
CA ALA A 26 -4.75 -16.63 9.71
C ALA A 26 -3.65 -17.66 9.37
N ARG A 27 -2.47 -17.21 8.98
CA ARG A 27 -1.27 -18.04 8.75
C ARG A 27 -0.59 -18.50 10.06
N GLY A 28 -1.02 -18.01 11.22
CA GLY A 28 -0.43 -18.36 12.52
C GLY A 28 0.68 -17.44 13.01
N SER A 29 0.84 -16.24 12.43
CA SER A 29 1.96 -15.33 12.71
C SER A 29 1.54 -14.02 13.37
N TYR A 30 2.46 -13.42 14.16
CA TYR A 30 2.30 -12.09 14.76
C TYR A 30 1.04 -11.92 15.64
N TRP A 31 0.57 -12.99 16.29
CA TRP A 31 -0.62 -12.95 17.15
C TRP A 31 -0.52 -11.92 18.28
N GLY A 32 0.63 -11.85 18.96
CA GLY A 32 0.89 -10.89 20.04
C GLY A 32 0.89 -9.42 19.59
N SER A 33 1.01 -9.17 18.28
CA SER A 33 0.94 -7.83 17.67
C SER A 33 -0.27 -7.68 16.74
N LEU A 34 -1.30 -8.53 16.90
CA LEU A 34 -2.54 -8.50 16.11
C LEU A 34 -2.26 -8.49 14.60
N GLY A 35 -1.39 -9.41 14.15
CA GLY A 35 -1.01 -9.58 12.75
C GLY A 35 0.00 -8.57 12.23
N ASN A 36 0.44 -7.61 13.05
CA ASN A 36 1.34 -6.54 12.61
C ASN A 36 2.79 -7.04 12.53
N THR A 37 3.39 -6.92 11.35
CA THR A 37 4.80 -7.27 11.10
C THR A 37 5.73 -6.19 11.67
N PRO A 38 6.90 -6.53 12.25
CA PRO A 38 7.89 -5.54 12.69
C PRO A 38 8.23 -4.54 11.59
N GLY A 39 8.29 -3.25 11.93
CA GLY A 39 8.54 -2.17 10.97
C GLY A 39 7.32 -1.75 10.13
N HIS A 40 6.15 -2.39 10.30
CA HIS A 40 4.91 -1.95 9.64
C HIS A 40 4.27 -0.81 10.41
N VAL A 41 4.78 0.40 10.13
CA VAL A 41 4.36 1.65 10.79
C VAL A 41 3.16 2.32 10.14
N ASN A 42 2.95 2.11 8.84
CA ASN A 42 1.85 2.72 8.08
C ASN A 42 0.79 1.68 7.74
N HIS A 43 -0.48 1.98 8.00
CA HIS A 43 -1.61 1.12 7.63
C HIS A 43 -2.47 1.79 6.57
N TRP A 44 -2.35 1.35 5.32
CA TRP A 44 -3.01 1.99 4.19
C TRP A 44 -4.27 1.25 3.75
N SER A 45 -5.37 1.99 3.66
CA SER A 45 -6.53 1.60 2.86
C SER A 45 -6.31 1.98 1.39
N LYS A 46 -7.01 1.31 0.45
CA LYS A 46 -6.94 1.70 -0.98
C LYS A 46 -7.22 3.19 -1.16
N ARG A 47 -8.24 3.72 -0.48
CA ARG A 47 -8.67 5.12 -0.60
C ARG A 47 -7.62 6.10 -0.09
N SER A 48 -7.07 5.86 1.10
CA SER A 48 -6.03 6.73 1.68
C SER A 48 -4.75 6.71 0.85
N PHE A 49 -4.37 5.54 0.31
CA PHE A 49 -3.20 5.42 -0.54
C PHE A 49 -3.36 6.16 -1.88
N VAL A 50 -4.52 6.03 -2.54
CA VAL A 50 -4.86 6.83 -3.74
C VAL A 50 -4.79 8.31 -3.42
N SER A 51 -5.44 8.76 -2.34
CA SER A 51 -5.45 10.16 -1.95
C SER A 51 -4.05 10.73 -1.72
N MET A 52 -3.13 9.94 -1.14
CA MET A 52 -1.75 10.35 -0.89
C MET A 52 -0.94 10.48 -2.18
N LEU A 53 -1.07 9.53 -3.11
CA LEU A 53 -0.35 9.60 -4.39
C LEU A 53 -0.96 10.63 -5.35
N SER A 54 -2.25 10.91 -5.25
CA SER A 54 -2.90 11.98 -6.02
C SER A 54 -2.34 13.38 -5.71
N SER A 55 -1.67 13.58 -4.56
CA SER A 55 -0.98 14.86 -4.29
C SER A 55 0.40 14.96 -4.96
N HIS A 56 0.85 13.92 -5.66
CA HIS A 56 2.15 13.84 -6.32
C HIS A 56 2.06 13.62 -7.84
N GLY A 57 0.86 13.36 -8.38
CA GLY A 57 0.63 13.09 -9.79
C GLY A 57 -0.79 12.53 -10.05
N THR A 58 -1.07 12.17 -11.29
CA THR A 58 -2.34 11.58 -11.71
C THR A 58 -2.30 10.06 -11.55
N VAL A 59 -3.23 9.48 -10.79
CA VAL A 59 -3.38 8.02 -10.70
C VAL A 59 -4.10 7.52 -11.95
N GLU A 60 -3.35 6.96 -12.89
CA GLU A 60 -3.87 6.44 -14.16
C GLU A 60 -4.51 5.05 -13.99
N GLU A 61 -3.95 4.22 -13.10
CA GLU A 61 -4.49 2.88 -12.86
C GLU A 61 -4.39 2.48 -11.39
N ALA A 62 -5.45 1.85 -10.88
CA ALA A 62 -5.50 1.33 -9.52
C ALA A 62 -5.94 -0.13 -9.50
N ARG A 63 -5.00 -1.04 -9.26
CA ARG A 63 -5.26 -2.47 -9.12
C ARG A 63 -5.22 -2.89 -7.65
N SER A 64 -6.03 -3.90 -7.34
CA SER A 64 -6.17 -4.44 -5.99
C SER A 64 -6.03 -5.96 -5.99
N PRO A 65 -4.93 -6.54 -6.53
CA PRO A 65 -4.71 -7.97 -6.42
C PRO A 65 -4.63 -8.35 -4.95
N PHE A 66 -5.24 -9.44 -4.52
CA PHE A 66 -5.20 -9.84 -3.12
C PHE A 66 -3.76 -10.20 -2.71
N PRO A 67 -3.18 -9.67 -1.59
CA PRO A 67 -3.71 -8.71 -0.61
C PRO A 67 -3.18 -7.25 -0.74
N TRP A 68 -2.75 -6.84 -1.93
CA TRP A 68 -2.05 -5.57 -2.19
C TRP A 68 -2.91 -4.52 -2.89
N THR A 69 -2.61 -3.24 -2.70
CA THR A 69 -3.05 -2.20 -3.61
C THR A 69 -1.86 -1.69 -4.39
N MET A 70 -2.00 -1.59 -5.71
CA MET A 70 -0.97 -1.14 -6.64
C MET A 70 -1.53 0.03 -7.46
N LEU A 71 -0.77 1.12 -7.53
CA LEU A 71 -1.14 2.34 -8.23
C LEU A 71 -0.08 2.67 -9.27
N LEU A 72 -0.50 2.88 -10.51
CA LEU A 72 0.31 3.51 -11.55
C LEU A 72 0.00 5.01 -11.55
N VAL A 73 1.02 5.82 -11.30
CA VAL A 73 0.91 7.27 -11.21
C VAL A 73 1.75 7.89 -12.31
N ARG A 74 1.16 8.83 -13.04
CA ARG A 74 1.88 9.75 -13.91
C ARG A 74 2.24 10.99 -13.11
N LEU A 75 3.54 11.24 -12.97
CA LEU A 75 4.08 12.37 -12.20
C LEU A 75 3.95 13.70 -12.96
#